data_AF-F6DEL6-F1
#
_entry.id   AF-F6DEL6-F1
#
_cell.length_a   1.000
_cell.length_b   1.000
_cell.length_c   1.000
_cell.angle_alpha   90.00
_cell.angle_beta   90.00
_cell.angle_gamma   90.00
#
_symmetry.space_group_name_H-M   'P 1'
#
loop_
_entity.id
_entity.type
_entity.pdbx_description
1 polymer ?
#
loop_
_entity_poly.entity_id
_entity_poly.type
_entity_poly.pdbx_seq_one_letter_code
_entity_poly.pdbx_strand_id
1 'polypeptide(L)'
;MRGLKLLAGLLAILALSGCSDVFFRQPYRVVLEPNQLGYEVDDQGEITVVGNEAYVEVNPGAPGGRLERYEYVVLDGSGNPVLPGILVGSGDVGVEVPPGREEVGGQVVYRAQRSQPFRFGLDATAAVEHLNQGSPPGWRYRVTWYVRTSNGQVVSWEQEYQIKHPQQ
;
A
#
# COMPACT_ATOMS: atom_id res chain seq x y z
N MET A 1 47.22 24.36 21.45
CA MET A 1 46.44 23.12 21.67
C MET A 1 44.93 23.37 21.68
N ARG A 2 44.35 23.94 20.60
CA ARG A 2 42.89 24.16 20.45
C ARG A 2 42.29 23.54 19.17
N GLY A 3 43.11 23.11 18.21
CA GLY A 3 42.65 22.49 16.96
C GLY A 3 42.35 20.99 17.03
N LEU A 4 42.91 20.26 18.00
CA LEU A 4 42.77 18.81 18.07
C LEU A 4 41.42 18.36 18.67
N LYS A 5 40.77 19.22 19.47
CA LYS A 5 39.46 18.92 20.09
C LYS A 5 38.27 19.13 19.15
N LEU A 6 38.44 19.93 18.10
CA LEU A 6 37.41 20.18 17.08
C LEU A 6 37.33 19.05 16.04
N LEU A 7 38.46 18.42 15.70
CA LEU A 7 38.47 17.27 14.79
C LEU A 7 37.84 16.01 15.42
N ALA A 8 38.01 15.80 16.73
CA ALA A 8 37.43 14.64 17.42
C ALA A 8 35.90 14.72 17.54
N GLY A 9 35.34 15.92 17.65
CA GLY A 9 33.88 16.12 17.67
C GLY A 9 33.22 15.90 16.30
N LEU A 10 33.92 16.21 15.21
CA LEU A 10 33.40 16.05 13.86
C LEU A 10 33.37 14.57 13.40
N LEU A 11 34.32 13.75 13.87
CA LEU A 11 34.40 12.32 13.57
C LEU A 11 33.33 11.48 14.29
N ALA A 12 32.84 11.94 15.46
CA ALA A 12 31.79 11.23 16.19
C ALA A 12 30.40 11.38 15.56
N ILE A 13 30.16 12.45 14.79
CA ILE A 13 28.86 12.70 14.12
C ILE A 13 28.74 11.88 12.82
N LEU A 14 29.86 11.52 12.18
CA LEU A 14 29.89 10.72 10.95
C LEU A 14 29.69 9.21 11.17
N ALA A 15 29.79 8.71 12.41
CA ALA A 15 29.62 7.30 12.73
C ALA A 15 28.15 6.89 12.98
N LEU A 16 27.22 7.84 13.06
CA LEU A 16 25.78 7.57 13.27
C LEU A 16 24.94 7.64 11.98
N SER A 17 25.56 7.95 10.84
CA SER A 17 24.86 8.09 9.55
C SER A 17 24.75 6.79 8.75
N GLY A 18 25.27 5.67 9.28
CA GLY A 18 25.51 4.42 8.52
C GLY A 18 24.37 3.41 8.46
N CYS A 19 23.17 3.69 8.98
CA CYS A 19 22.07 2.70 9.04
C CYS A 19 20.72 3.20 8.50
N SER A 20 20.67 4.32 7.79
CA SER A 20 19.41 4.88 7.27
C SER A 20 19.08 4.48 5.82
N ASP A 21 20.02 3.93 5.06
CA ASP A 21 19.81 3.71 3.61
C ASP A 21 18.93 2.50 3.25
N VAL A 22 18.64 1.60 4.20
CA VAL A 22 17.74 0.46 3.96
C VAL A 22 16.25 0.85 4.10
N PHE A 23 15.95 2.01 4.70
CA PHE A 23 14.58 2.48 4.96
C PHE A 23 13.93 3.28 3.82
N PHE A 24 14.65 3.59 2.73
CA PHE A 24 14.10 4.38 1.62
C PHE A 24 13.28 3.58 0.59
N ARG A 25 13.10 2.27 0.78
CA ARG A 25 12.12 1.48 0.01
C ARG A 25 10.85 1.34 0.85
N GLN A 26 9.68 1.60 0.25
CA GLN A 26 8.40 1.31 0.90
C GLN A 26 8.42 -0.15 1.39
N PRO A 27 8.32 -0.42 2.70
CA PRO A 27 8.58 -1.76 3.26
C PRO A 27 7.56 -2.81 2.83
N TYR A 28 6.39 -2.35 2.41
CA TYR A 28 5.26 -3.16 1.99
C TYR A 28 4.70 -2.63 0.68
N ARG A 29 4.07 -3.52 -0.08
CA ARG A 29 3.24 -3.19 -1.24
C ARG A 29 2.05 -4.13 -1.26
N VAL A 30 0.89 -3.66 -1.69
CA VAL A 30 -0.25 -4.55 -1.93
C VAL A 30 -0.31 -4.88 -3.42
N VAL A 31 -0.30 -6.16 -3.77
CA VAL A 31 -0.41 -6.61 -5.16
C VAL A 31 -1.79 -7.21 -5.37
N LEU A 32 -2.43 -6.86 -6.48
CA LEU A 32 -3.73 -7.38 -6.88
C LEU A 32 -3.58 -8.40 -8.00
N GLU A 33 -4.40 -9.43 -7.96
CA GLU A 33 -4.54 -10.45 -8.98
C GLU A 33 -6.04 -10.56 -9.34
N PRO A 34 -6.47 -10.08 -10.53
CA PRO A 34 -5.70 -9.31 -11.51
C PRO A 34 -5.25 -7.91 -11.01
N ASN A 35 -4.21 -7.34 -11.63
CA ASN A 35 -3.56 -6.10 -11.14
C ASN A 35 -4.34 -4.80 -11.48
N GLN A 36 -5.67 -4.83 -11.34
CA GLN A 36 -6.57 -3.73 -11.68
C GLN A 36 -7.84 -3.80 -10.84
N LEU A 37 -8.47 -2.64 -10.58
CA LEU A 37 -9.81 -2.59 -10.00
C LEU A 37 -10.84 -2.36 -11.10
N GLY A 38 -12.01 -2.99 -10.99
CA GLY A 38 -13.07 -2.80 -11.96
C GLY A 38 -14.41 -3.34 -11.51
N TYR A 39 -15.40 -3.21 -12.38
CA TYR A 39 -16.78 -3.61 -12.15
C TYR A 39 -17.45 -3.95 -13.48
N GLU A 40 -18.25 -5.01 -13.54
CA GLU A 40 -19.02 -5.37 -14.73
C GLU A 40 -20.38 -4.68 -14.72
N VAL A 41 -20.96 -4.48 -15.92
CA VAL A 41 -22.32 -4.00 -16.09
C VAL A 41 -23.05 -5.01 -16.97
N ASP A 42 -24.16 -5.56 -16.47
CA ASP A 42 -24.95 -6.53 -17.22
C ASP A 42 -25.91 -5.86 -18.22
N ASP A 43 -26.65 -6.68 -18.99
CA ASP A 43 -27.62 -6.22 -19.99
C ASP A 43 -28.80 -5.41 -19.40
N GLN A 44 -28.97 -5.46 -18.07
CA GLN A 44 -30.01 -4.75 -17.32
C GLN A 44 -29.48 -3.46 -16.67
N GLY A 45 -28.17 -3.21 -16.77
CA GLY A 45 -27.49 -2.06 -16.17
C GLY A 45 -27.08 -2.27 -14.72
N GLU A 46 -27.13 -3.50 -14.20
CA GLU A 46 -26.68 -3.82 -12.84
C GLU A 46 -25.15 -3.84 -12.77
N ILE A 47 -24.61 -3.15 -11.76
CA ILE A 47 -23.17 -3.05 -11.53
C ILE A 47 -22.71 -4.16 -10.59
N THR A 48 -21.78 -4.99 -11.05
CA THR A 48 -21.10 -6.00 -10.23
C THR A 48 -19.63 -5.63 -10.03
N VAL A 49 -19.23 -5.24 -8.81
CA VAL A 49 -17.81 -4.98 -8.52
C VAL A 49 -17.00 -6.27 -8.62
N VAL A 50 -15.92 -6.23 -9.42
CA VAL A 50 -14.98 -7.34 -9.52
C VAL A 50 -14.05 -7.31 -8.31
N GLY A 51 -14.23 -8.27 -7.41
CA GLY A 51 -13.30 -8.48 -6.30
C GLY A 51 -12.02 -9.14 -6.78
N ASN A 52 -10.88 -8.59 -6.36
CA ASN A 52 -9.55 -9.12 -6.62
C ASN A 52 -9.08 -9.96 -5.45
N GLU A 53 -8.18 -10.89 -5.76
CA GLU A 53 -7.30 -11.44 -4.75
C GLU A 53 -6.13 -10.46 -4.54
N ALA A 54 -5.80 -10.20 -3.29
CA ALA A 54 -4.77 -9.23 -2.92
C ALA A 54 -3.81 -9.83 -1.91
N TYR A 55 -2.56 -9.39 -1.93
CA TYR A 55 -1.52 -9.85 -1.03
C TYR A 55 -0.61 -8.69 -0.64
N VAL A 56 -0.09 -8.73 0.59
CA VAL A 56 0.99 -7.84 1.01
C VAL A 56 2.32 -8.48 0.63
N GLU A 57 3.04 -7.86 -0.28
CA GLU A 57 4.45 -8.14 -0.54
C GLU A 57 5.32 -7.38 0.46
N VAL A 58 6.23 -8.10 1.09
CA VAL A 58 7.10 -7.60 2.17
C VAL A 58 8.53 -7.58 1.66
N ASN A 59 9.18 -6.42 1.73
CA ASN A 59 10.57 -6.30 1.32
C ASN A 59 11.51 -6.99 2.32
N PRO A 60 12.69 -7.49 1.88
CA PRO A 60 13.70 -8.04 2.78
C PRO A 60 14.02 -7.07 3.92
N GLY A 61 13.98 -7.57 5.16
CA GLY A 61 14.24 -6.80 6.37
C GLY A 61 13.07 -5.98 6.92
N ALA A 62 11.94 -5.89 6.22
CA ALA A 62 10.76 -5.22 6.75
C ALA A 62 10.18 -5.99 7.97
N PRO A 63 9.67 -5.28 8.99
CA PRO A 63 9.06 -5.94 10.14
C PRO A 63 7.79 -6.69 9.75
N GLY A 64 7.47 -7.75 10.49
CA GLY A 64 6.16 -8.39 10.39
C GLY A 64 5.09 -7.59 11.14
N GLY A 65 3.82 -8.00 11.01
CA GLY A 65 2.71 -7.35 11.69
C GLY A 65 1.34 -7.80 11.19
N ARG A 66 0.39 -6.87 11.20
CA ARG A 66 -0.98 -7.05 10.70
C ARG A 66 -1.36 -5.85 9.85
N LEU A 67 -1.84 -6.09 8.63
CA LEU A 67 -2.51 -5.09 7.83
C LEU A 67 -3.89 -4.88 8.44
N GLU A 68 -4.08 -3.75 9.13
CA GLU A 68 -5.29 -3.52 9.92
C GLU A 68 -6.40 -2.99 9.03
N ARG A 69 -6.10 -1.94 8.27
CA ARG A 69 -7.11 -1.15 7.56
C ARG A 69 -6.53 -0.43 6.35
N TYR A 70 -7.42 0.12 5.55
CA TYR A 70 -7.11 1.07 4.49
C TYR A 70 -8.08 2.25 4.51
N GLU A 71 -7.64 3.34 3.91
CA GLU A 71 -8.45 4.51 3.56
C GLU A 71 -8.27 4.76 2.07
N TYR A 72 -9.25 5.37 1.40
CA TYR A 72 -9.13 5.65 -0.03
C TYR A 72 -9.79 6.95 -0.48
N VAL A 73 -9.32 7.42 -1.64
CA VAL A 73 -9.94 8.48 -2.44
C VAL A 73 -10.03 8.05 -3.90
N VAL A 74 -11.04 8.58 -4.60
CA VAL A 74 -11.23 8.37 -6.03
C VAL A 74 -10.84 9.65 -6.76
N LEU A 75 -9.90 9.52 -7.70
CA LEU A 75 -9.33 10.63 -8.45
C LEU A 75 -9.67 10.51 -9.94
N ASP A 76 -9.97 11.63 -10.58
CA ASP A 76 -10.13 11.71 -12.03
C ASP A 76 -8.78 11.58 -12.76
N GLY A 77 -8.82 11.59 -14.09
CA GLY A 77 -7.62 11.58 -14.94
C GLY A 77 -6.70 12.80 -14.77
N SER A 78 -7.19 13.89 -14.16
CA SER A 78 -6.41 15.08 -13.81
C SER A 78 -5.88 15.04 -12.37
N GLY A 79 -6.25 14.04 -11.57
CA GLY A 79 -5.84 13.88 -10.18
C GLY A 79 -6.72 14.61 -9.16
N ASN A 80 -7.91 15.09 -9.56
CA ASN A 80 -8.85 15.73 -8.64
C ASN A 80 -9.77 14.69 -7.99
N PRO A 81 -10.13 14.84 -6.71
CA PRO A 81 -11.15 14.02 -6.08
C PRO A 81 -12.50 14.14 -6.79
N VAL A 82 -13.13 13.01 -7.10
CA VAL A 82 -14.42 12.98 -7.82
C VAL A 82 -15.61 12.86 -6.86
N LEU A 83 -15.40 12.20 -5.73
CA LEU A 83 -16.42 12.02 -4.69
C LEU A 83 -16.24 13.06 -3.58
N PRO A 84 -17.33 13.54 -2.96
CA PRO A 84 -17.27 14.57 -1.93
C PRO A 84 -16.55 14.06 -0.67
N GLY A 85 -15.54 14.79 -0.21
CA GLY A 85 -14.75 14.48 0.99
C GLY A 85 -13.26 14.30 0.70
N ILE A 86 -12.40 14.60 1.69
CA ILE A 86 -10.94 14.35 1.59
C ILE A 86 -10.63 12.86 1.68
N LEU A 87 -11.53 12.07 2.27
CA LEU A 87 -11.53 10.61 2.33
C LEU A 87 -12.90 10.13 1.89
N VAL A 88 -12.92 9.21 0.93
CA VAL A 88 -14.17 8.67 0.36
C VAL A 88 -14.66 7.49 1.19
N GLY A 89 -13.74 6.68 1.73
CA GLY A 89 -14.09 5.58 2.61
C GLY A 89 -12.88 4.88 3.22
N SER A 90 -13.18 3.82 3.96
CA SER A 90 -12.21 2.98 4.64
C SER A 90 -12.71 1.54 4.72
N GLY A 91 -11.81 0.61 5.03
CA GLY A 91 -12.16 -0.77 5.33
C GLY A 91 -11.13 -1.45 6.22
N ASP A 92 -11.58 -2.46 6.95
CA ASP A 92 -10.72 -3.33 7.76
C ASP A 92 -10.29 -4.54 6.92
N VAL A 93 -9.03 -4.97 7.06
CA VAL A 93 -8.47 -6.12 6.33
C VAL A 93 -8.17 -7.27 7.27
N GLY A 94 -7.38 -7.00 8.31
CA GLY A 94 -7.04 -7.96 9.35
C GLY A 94 -6.10 -9.10 8.93
N VAL A 95 -5.34 -8.97 7.84
CA VAL A 95 -4.42 -10.03 7.36
C VAL A 95 -3.05 -9.95 8.04
N GLU A 96 -2.45 -11.11 8.34
CA GLU A 96 -1.10 -11.19 8.90
C GLU A 96 -0.04 -10.90 7.83
N VAL A 97 0.92 -10.06 8.22
CA VAL A 97 2.07 -9.67 7.38
C VAL A 97 3.30 -10.39 7.94
N PRO A 98 3.88 -11.35 7.19
CA PRO A 98 5.08 -12.05 7.65
C PRO A 98 6.30 -11.12 7.72
N PRO A 99 7.27 -11.37 8.60
CA PRO A 99 8.50 -10.59 8.65
C PRO A 99 9.42 -10.88 7.45
N GLY A 100 10.04 -9.85 6.88
CA GLY A 100 11.08 -9.99 5.84
C GLY A 100 12.47 -10.37 6.38
N ARG A 101 12.56 -10.66 7.68
CA ARG A 101 13.77 -11.10 8.41
C ARG A 101 13.43 -12.35 9.20
N GLU A 102 14.24 -13.38 9.05
CA GLU A 102 14.09 -14.64 9.78
C GLU A 102 15.44 -15.15 10.29
N GLU A 103 15.43 -15.91 11.38
CA GLU A 103 16.61 -16.60 11.90
C GLU A 103 16.52 -18.08 11.53
N VAL A 104 17.47 -18.55 10.73
CA VAL A 104 17.53 -19.94 10.24
C VAL A 104 18.88 -20.51 10.61
N GLY A 105 18.91 -21.50 11.51
CA GLY A 105 20.16 -22.13 11.94
C GLY A 105 21.15 -21.18 12.63
N GLY A 106 20.65 -20.17 13.36
CA GLY A 106 21.48 -19.14 14.01
C GLY A 106 22.02 -18.05 13.06
N GLN A 107 21.65 -18.09 11.78
CA GLN A 107 21.97 -17.05 10.80
C GLN A 107 20.73 -16.21 10.50
N VAL A 108 20.91 -14.89 10.45
CA VAL A 108 19.86 -13.98 10.00
C VAL A 108 19.79 -13.99 8.47
N VAL A 109 18.61 -14.28 7.95
CA VAL A 109 18.29 -14.28 6.52
C VAL A 109 17.28 -13.17 6.23
N TYR A 110 17.53 -12.41 5.17
CA TYR A 110 16.64 -11.37 4.68
C TYR A 110 16.06 -11.81 3.34
N ARG A 111 14.74 -11.88 3.25
CA ARG A 111 14.05 -12.32 2.03
C ARG A 111 12.72 -11.61 1.86
N ALA A 112 12.28 -11.50 0.62
CA ALA A 112 10.93 -11.04 0.34
C ALA A 112 9.94 -12.11 0.81
N GLN A 113 8.80 -11.66 1.32
CA GLN A 113 7.72 -12.52 1.80
C GLN A 113 6.37 -12.04 1.28
N ARG A 114 5.34 -12.90 1.39
CA ARG A 114 3.97 -12.57 0.97
C ARG A 114 2.97 -13.02 2.04
N SER A 115 1.97 -12.19 2.32
CA SER A 115 0.86 -12.55 3.20
C SER A 115 -0.01 -13.66 2.62
N GLN A 116 -0.95 -14.16 3.44
CA GLN A 116 -2.12 -14.87 2.90
C GLN A 116 -2.94 -13.93 1.99
N PRO A 117 -3.67 -14.49 1.01
CA PRO A 117 -4.57 -13.70 0.18
C PRO A 117 -5.71 -13.08 0.99
N PHE A 118 -6.18 -11.92 0.54
CA PHE A 118 -7.40 -11.28 1.02
C PHE A 118 -8.20 -10.70 -0.15
N ARG A 119 -9.49 -10.43 0.07
CA ARG A 119 -10.35 -9.83 -0.97
C ARG A 119 -10.24 -8.32 -0.92
N PHE A 120 -10.06 -7.72 -2.08
CA PHE A 120 -10.05 -6.27 -2.23
C PHE A 120 -10.69 -5.87 -3.55
N GLY A 121 -11.53 -4.84 -3.54
CA GLY A 121 -12.30 -4.43 -4.70
C GLY A 121 -12.60 -2.94 -4.68
N LEU A 122 -13.16 -2.46 -5.78
CA LEU A 122 -13.62 -1.09 -5.87
C LEU A 122 -14.84 -0.87 -4.96
N ASP A 123 -15.00 0.32 -4.41
CA ASP A 123 -16.26 0.67 -3.73
C ASP A 123 -17.41 0.77 -4.75
N ALA A 124 -18.60 0.27 -4.40
CA ALA A 124 -19.76 0.31 -5.29
C ALA A 124 -20.14 1.75 -5.70
N THR A 125 -20.00 2.71 -4.79
CA THR A 125 -20.26 4.14 -5.07
C THR A 125 -19.28 4.67 -6.10
N ALA A 126 -18.00 4.28 -6.00
CA ALA A 126 -16.98 4.66 -6.97
C ALA A 126 -17.25 4.05 -8.35
N ALA A 127 -17.74 2.80 -8.41
CA ALA A 127 -18.14 2.15 -9.65
C ALA A 127 -19.33 2.87 -10.33
N VAL A 128 -20.37 3.17 -9.55
CA VAL A 128 -21.57 3.92 -10.01
C VAL A 128 -21.16 5.28 -10.55
N GLU A 129 -20.35 6.03 -9.82
CA GLU A 129 -19.95 7.38 -10.25
C GLU A 129 -19.08 7.36 -11.51
N HIS A 130 -18.14 6.41 -11.60
CA HIS A 130 -17.34 6.22 -12.81
C HIS A 130 -18.23 5.89 -14.02
N LEU A 131 -19.24 5.04 -13.85
CA LEU A 131 -20.20 4.71 -14.92
C LEU A 131 -21.06 5.93 -15.30
N ASN A 132 -21.59 6.67 -14.32
CA ASN A 132 -22.43 7.86 -14.55
C ASN A 132 -21.72 8.95 -15.37
N GLN A 133 -20.39 9.04 -15.25
CA GLN A 133 -19.57 9.96 -16.05
C GLN A 133 -19.12 9.39 -17.41
N GLY A 134 -19.64 8.23 -17.82
CA GLY A 134 -19.32 7.60 -19.09
C GLY A 134 -18.02 6.79 -19.08
N SER A 135 -17.58 6.33 -17.90
CA SER A 135 -16.35 5.55 -17.71
C SER A 135 -15.08 6.19 -18.28
N PRO A 136 -14.78 7.46 -17.93
CA PRO A 136 -13.63 8.18 -18.46
C PRO A 136 -12.30 7.48 -18.11
N PRO A 137 -11.34 7.40 -19.05
CA PRO A 137 -10.06 6.77 -18.78
C PRO A 137 -9.24 7.56 -17.75
N GLY A 138 -8.30 6.88 -17.09
CA GLY A 138 -7.31 7.51 -16.21
C GLY A 138 -7.80 7.76 -14.77
N TRP A 139 -9.04 7.39 -14.45
CA TRP A 139 -9.48 7.38 -13.06
C TRP A 139 -8.67 6.42 -12.21
N ARG A 140 -8.37 6.86 -10.98
CA ARG A 140 -7.51 6.15 -10.04
C ARG A 140 -8.16 6.04 -8.68
N TYR A 141 -7.94 4.89 -8.06
CA TYR A 141 -8.28 4.60 -6.69
C TYR A 141 -6.99 4.69 -5.87
N ARG A 142 -6.80 5.80 -5.14
CA ARG A 142 -5.61 6.00 -4.29
C ARG A 142 -5.95 5.49 -2.90
N VAL A 143 -5.17 4.51 -2.45
CA VAL A 143 -5.38 3.80 -1.20
C VAL A 143 -4.21 4.05 -0.26
N THR A 144 -4.51 4.46 0.97
CA THR A 144 -3.55 4.50 2.05
C THR A 144 -3.73 3.25 2.90
N TRP A 145 -2.70 2.41 2.95
CA TRP A 145 -2.70 1.16 3.73
C TRP A 145 -2.07 1.39 5.10
N TYR A 146 -2.50 0.63 6.11
CA TYR A 146 -2.00 0.75 7.48
C TYR A 146 -1.63 -0.62 8.05
N VAL A 147 -0.33 -0.85 8.26
CA VAL A 147 0.18 -2.03 8.96
C VAL A 147 0.57 -1.65 10.38
N ARG A 148 0.04 -2.38 11.36
CA ARG A 148 0.59 -2.39 12.73
C ARG A 148 1.65 -3.48 12.81
N THR A 149 2.89 -3.08 13.01
CA THR A 149 4.03 -3.99 13.11
C THR A 149 4.05 -4.71 14.46
N SER A 150 4.76 -5.83 14.55
CA SER A 150 4.85 -6.61 15.79
C SER A 150 5.49 -5.87 16.97
N ASN A 151 6.21 -4.77 16.71
CA ASN A 151 6.74 -3.88 17.75
C ASN A 151 5.77 -2.74 18.13
N GLY A 152 4.54 -2.75 17.61
CA GLY A 152 3.46 -1.81 17.94
C GLY A 152 3.43 -0.53 17.11
N GLN A 153 4.40 -0.30 16.21
CA GLN A 153 4.42 0.87 15.33
C GLN A 153 3.37 0.75 14.22
N VAL A 154 2.85 1.88 13.76
CA VAL A 154 1.99 1.93 12.57
C VAL A 154 2.80 2.45 11.41
N VAL A 155 2.84 1.68 10.33
CA VAL A 155 3.43 2.07 9.05
C VAL A 155 2.30 2.24 8.05
N SER A 156 2.29 3.37 7.34
CA SER A 156 1.35 3.61 6.24
C SER A 156 2.05 3.97 4.95
N TRP A 157 1.40 3.66 3.84
CA TRP A 157 1.87 4.02 2.51
C TRP A 157 0.69 4.20 1.55
N GLU A 158 0.88 5.06 0.56
CA GLU A 158 -0.08 5.27 -0.52
C GLU A 158 0.23 4.38 -1.73
N GLN A 159 -0.82 3.87 -2.35
CA GLN A 159 -0.75 3.13 -3.60
C GLN A 159 -1.95 3.45 -4.49
N GLU A 160 -1.72 3.63 -5.78
CA GLU A 160 -2.77 3.92 -6.75
C GLU A 160 -3.08 2.71 -7.62
N TYR A 161 -4.37 2.46 -7.83
CA TYR A 161 -4.87 1.45 -8.76
C TYR A 161 -5.70 2.12 -9.83
N GLN A 162 -5.48 1.76 -11.09
CA GLN A 162 -6.35 2.24 -12.16
C GLN A 162 -7.74 1.60 -12.03
N ILE A 163 -8.77 2.43 -12.15
CA ILE A 163 -10.15 1.97 -12.28
C ILE A 163 -10.41 1.64 -13.74
N LYS A 164 -10.94 0.44 -14.00
CA LYS A 164 -11.33 0.03 -15.34
C LYS A 164 -12.80 -0.37 -15.36
N HIS A 165 -13.50 0.11 -16.38
CA HIS A 165 -14.66 -0.59 -16.89
C HIS A 165 -14.12 -1.80 -17.70
N PRO A 166 -14.40 -3.05 -17.30
CA PRO A 166 -14.11 -4.20 -18.13
C PRO A 166 -14.81 -4.00 -19.47
N GLN A 167 -14.05 -4.22 -20.54
CA GLN A 167 -14.65 -4.34 -21.86
C GLN A 167 -15.43 -5.66 -21.82
N GLN A 168 -16.71 -5.60 -22.20
CA GLN A 168 -17.56 -6.77 -22.42
C GLN A 168 -16.84 -7.83 -23.26
#